data_AF-A0A9D6T4H8-F1
#
_entry.id   AF-A0A9D6T4H8-F1
#
_cell.length_a   1.000
_cell.length_b   1.000
_cell.length_c   1.000
_cell.angle_alpha   90.00
_cell.angle_beta   90.00
_cell.angle_gamma   90.00
#
_symmetry.space_group_name_H-M   'P 1'
#
loop_
_entity.id
_entity.type
_entity.pdbx_description
1 polymer ?
#
loop_
_entity_poly.entity_id
_entity_poly.type
_entity_poly.pdbx_seq_one_letter_code
_entity_poly.pdbx_strand_id
1 'polypeptide(L)'
;ALYRRIDARIRRMFREGLVDEVRHLLARYGPDIEPLRGIIYRDVIEWLLGQQQVIPRTSPHFNGRENRGMPPPELQRRIMFANHRYARHQLMWFKRDQRIHWVRTSRQAERLVRSFLLT
;
A
#
# COMPACT_ATOMS: atom_id res chain seq x y z
N ALA A 1 -4.91 -6.23 -17.25
CA ALA A 1 -4.29 -7.24 -16.35
C ALA A 1 -3.65 -6.63 -15.09
N LEU A 2 -2.75 -5.63 -15.21
CA LEU A 2 -2.02 -5.06 -14.07
C LEU A 2 -2.92 -4.42 -12.99
N TYR A 3 -3.82 -3.51 -13.36
CA TYR A 3 -4.70 -2.82 -12.40
C TYR A 3 -5.59 -3.78 -11.60
N ARG A 4 -6.17 -4.78 -12.25
CA ARG A 4 -6.92 -5.84 -11.56
C ARG A 4 -6.11 -6.56 -10.48
N ARG A 5 -4.82 -6.82 -10.73
CA ARG A 5 -3.91 -7.44 -9.74
C ARG A 5 -3.60 -6.50 -8.59
N ILE A 6 -3.40 -5.21 -8.87
CA ILE A 6 -3.22 -4.17 -7.85
C ILE A 6 -4.46 -4.11 -6.95
N ASP A 7 -5.66 -4.05 -7.53
CA ASP A 7 -6.90 -3.98 -6.77
C ASP A 7 -7.13 -5.22 -5.90
N ALA A 8 -6.84 -6.41 -6.46
CA ALA A 8 -6.93 -7.66 -5.73
C ALA A 8 -5.94 -7.70 -4.55
N ARG A 9 -4.70 -7.22 -4.75
CA ARG A 9 -3.71 -7.10 -3.67
C ARG A 9 -4.18 -6.15 -2.57
N ILE A 10 -4.70 -4.97 -2.93
CA ILE A 10 -5.18 -3.98 -1.94
C ILE A 10 -6.35 -4.56 -1.13
N ARG A 11 -7.34 -5.17 -1.78
CA ARG A 11 -8.44 -5.86 -1.08
C ARG A 11 -7.93 -6.95 -0.14
N ARG A 12 -6.90 -7.69 -0.56
CA ARG A 12 -6.28 -8.72 0.29
C ARG A 12 -5.61 -8.10 1.52
N MET A 13 -4.83 -7.03 1.36
CA MET A 13 -4.20 -6.32 2.50
C MET A 13 -5.24 -5.88 3.54
N PHE A 14 -6.37 -5.32 3.11
CA PHE A 14 -7.45 -4.96 4.03
C PHE A 14 -8.05 -6.16 4.75
N ARG A 15 -8.31 -7.27 4.04
CA ARG A 15 -8.80 -8.51 4.66
C ARG A 15 -7.80 -9.15 5.63
N GLU A 16 -6.51 -8.99 5.37
CA GLU A 16 -5.41 -9.53 6.19
C GLU A 16 -5.07 -8.63 7.40
N GLY A 17 -5.77 -7.51 7.59
CA GLY A 17 -5.63 -6.69 8.80
C GLY A 17 -4.72 -5.48 8.67
N LEU A 18 -4.56 -4.91 7.46
CA LEU A 18 -3.79 -3.68 7.23
C LEU A 18 -4.15 -2.54 8.21
N VAL A 19 -5.42 -2.36 8.55
CA VAL A 19 -5.84 -1.28 9.46
C VAL A 19 -5.26 -1.50 10.86
N ASP A 20 -5.27 -2.74 11.34
CA ASP A 20 -4.72 -3.08 12.64
C ASP A 20 -3.19 -2.97 12.61
N GLU A 21 -2.53 -3.37 11.52
CA GLU A 21 -1.10 -3.14 11.31
C GLU A 21 -0.76 -1.64 11.45
N VAL A 22 -1.47 -0.75 10.75
CA VAL A 22 -1.25 0.70 10.82
C VAL A 22 -1.44 1.22 12.26
N ARG A 23 -2.48 0.77 12.98
CA ARG A 23 -2.69 1.16 14.38
C ARG A 23 -1.52 0.78 15.28
N HIS A 24 -1.02 -0.45 15.16
CA HIS A 24 0.10 -0.92 15.97
C HIS A 24 1.38 -0.14 15.65
N LEU A 25 1.62 0.17 14.37
CA LEU A 25 2.78 0.97 13.96
C LEU A 25 2.71 2.40 14.49
N LEU A 26 1.57 3.06 14.38
CA LEU A 26 1.34 4.40 14.94
C LEU A 26 1.53 4.42 16.46
N ALA A 27 0.98 3.43 17.17
CA ALA A 27 1.10 3.34 18.62
C ALA A 27 2.54 3.11 19.08
N ARG A 28 3.34 2.37 18.29
CA ARG A 28 4.71 2.01 18.65
C ARG A 28 5.75 3.06 18.28
N TYR A 29 5.59 3.71 17.13
CA TYR A 29 6.63 4.55 16.54
C TYR A 29 6.19 6.01 16.29
N GLY A 30 4.90 6.32 16.45
CA GLY A 30 4.35 7.61 16.04
C GLY A 30 4.15 7.72 14.53
N PRO A 31 3.56 8.84 14.05
CA PRO A 31 3.20 9.03 12.65
C PRO A 31 4.38 9.42 11.74
N ASP A 32 5.48 9.92 12.29
CA ASP A 32 6.52 10.63 11.52
C ASP A 32 7.60 9.74 10.90
N ILE A 33 7.47 8.41 11.00
CA ILE A 33 8.45 7.47 10.46
C ILE A 33 8.31 7.29 8.94
N GLU A 34 9.45 7.16 8.25
CA GLU A 34 9.51 7.02 6.79
C GLU A 34 8.63 5.88 6.22
N PRO A 35 8.56 4.68 6.83
CA PRO A 35 7.71 3.59 6.32
C PRO A 35 6.22 3.95 6.23
N LEU A 36 5.73 4.85 7.09
CA LEU A 36 4.33 5.28 7.10
C LEU A 36 3.99 6.33 6.04
N ARG A 37 4.98 6.82 5.28
CA ARG A 37 4.78 7.75 4.16
C ARG A 37 4.33 7.05 2.87
N GLY A 38 4.32 5.72 2.85
CA GLY A 38 3.82 4.94 1.72
C GLY A 38 2.36 5.26 1.39
N ILE A 39 2.00 5.24 0.10
CA ILE A 39 0.67 5.66 -0.41
C ILE A 39 -0.48 5.07 0.41
N ILE A 40 -0.45 3.75 0.62
CA ILE A 40 -1.51 3.01 1.32
C ILE A 40 -1.57 3.41 2.80
N TYR A 41 -0.42 3.48 3.47
CA TYR A 41 -0.33 3.83 4.89
C TYR A 41 -0.85 5.25 5.14
N ARG A 42 -0.40 6.22 4.35
CA ARG A 42 -0.85 7.61 4.47
C ARG A 42 -2.36 7.74 4.40
N ASP A 43 -3.00 7.10 3.41
CA ASP A 43 -4.46 7.15 3.25
C ASP A 43 -5.20 6.51 4.45
N VAL A 44 -4.69 5.40 4.98
CA VAL A 44 -5.27 4.74 6.16
C VAL A 44 -5.05 5.57 7.43
N ILE A 45 -3.87 6.16 7.61
CA ILE A 45 -3.56 7.04 8.74
C ILE A 45 -4.45 8.26 8.72
N GLU A 46 -4.57 8.95 7.58
CA GLU A 46 -5.45 10.12 7.43
C GLU A 46 -6.90 9.76 7.78
N TRP A 47 -7.38 8.61 7.31
CA TRP A 47 -8.70 8.12 7.71
C TRP A 47 -8.79 7.87 9.21
N LEU A 48 -7.83 7.16 9.82
CA LEU A 48 -7.82 6.88 11.26
C LEU A 48 -7.79 8.16 12.11
N LEU A 49 -7.00 9.16 11.72
CA LEU A 49 -6.92 10.46 12.38
C LEU A 49 -8.19 11.30 12.16
N GLY A 50 -8.82 11.21 10.99
CA GLY A 50 -10.11 11.83 10.71
C GLY A 50 -11.28 11.16 11.46
N GLN A 51 -11.18 9.86 11.74
CA GLN A 51 -12.09 9.15 12.65
C GLN A 51 -11.81 9.49 14.13
N GLN A 52 -10.74 10.22 14.46
CA GLN A 52 -10.31 10.46 15.84
C GLN A 52 -11.09 11.57 16.58
N GLN A 53 -12.34 11.84 16.18
CA GLN A 53 -13.39 12.18 17.15
C GLN A 53 -13.77 10.98 18.06
N VAL A 54 -13.00 9.90 18.00
CA VAL A 54 -13.14 8.69 18.80
C VAL A 54 -12.39 8.83 20.12
N ILE A 55 -13.19 9.14 21.14
CA ILE A 55 -13.11 8.76 22.55
C ILE A 55 -11.70 8.45 23.11
N PRO A 56 -11.17 9.28 24.04
CA PRO A 56 -9.90 9.02 24.72
C PRO A 56 -9.84 7.63 25.37
N ARG A 57 -8.66 7.00 25.42
CA ARG A 57 -8.44 5.71 26.12
C ARG A 57 -8.84 5.75 27.60
N THR A 58 -8.90 6.94 28.19
CA THR A 58 -9.34 7.21 29.56
C THR A 58 -10.85 7.34 29.70
N SER A 59 -11.61 7.32 28.60
CA SER A 59 -13.07 7.41 28.65
C SER A 59 -13.69 6.10 29.15
N PRO A 60 -14.69 6.17 30.05
CA PRO A 60 -15.38 5.00 30.59
C PRO A 60 -16.11 4.15 29.53
N HIS A 61 -16.28 4.68 28.32
CA HIS A 61 -16.94 4.00 27.20
C HIS A 61 -15.95 3.40 26.19
N PHE A 62 -14.64 3.51 26.43
CA PHE A 62 -13.61 2.92 25.56
C PHE A 62 -13.55 1.40 25.77
N ASN A 63 -14.38 0.64 25.07
CA ASN A 63 -14.43 -0.83 25.18
C ASN A 63 -13.39 -1.55 24.29
N GLY A 64 -12.43 -0.83 23.72
CA GLY A 64 -11.33 -1.40 22.92
C GLY A 64 -11.75 -2.11 21.62
N ARG A 65 -13.04 -2.09 21.25
CA ARG A 65 -13.57 -2.80 20.07
C ARG A 65 -14.18 -1.89 19.01
N GLU A 66 -14.59 -0.67 19.34
CA GLU A 66 -15.51 0.10 18.50
C GLU A 66 -14.92 0.86 17.32
N ASN A 67 -13.60 0.95 17.18
CA ASN A 67 -13.01 1.58 15.99
C ASN A 67 -12.35 0.59 15.02
N ARG A 68 -12.54 -0.73 15.18
CA ARG A 68 -11.90 -1.79 14.35
C ARG A 68 -12.54 -2.03 12.98
N GLY A 69 -13.26 -1.04 12.44
CA GLY A 69 -14.00 -1.18 11.19
C GLY A 69 -13.11 -1.30 9.95
N MET A 70 -13.53 -2.12 8.99
CA MET A 70 -13.12 -2.02 7.59
C MET A 70 -13.40 -0.60 7.10
N PRO A 71 -12.45 0.08 6.43
CA PRO A 71 -12.70 1.43 5.95
C PRO A 71 -13.77 1.42 4.85
N PRO A 72 -14.44 2.57 4.64
CA PRO A 72 -15.47 2.70 3.62
C PRO A 72 -14.92 2.34 2.22
N PRO A 73 -15.74 1.75 1.34
CA PRO A 73 -15.33 1.38 -0.02
C PRO A 73 -14.68 2.52 -0.81
N GLU A 74 -15.08 3.76 -0.53
CA GLU A 74 -14.55 5.00 -1.11
C GLU A 74 -13.05 5.16 -0.82
N LEU A 75 -12.60 4.88 0.41
CA LEU A 75 -11.18 4.93 0.78
C LEU A 75 -10.40 3.87 0.02
N GLN A 76 -10.93 2.66 -0.06
CA GLN A 76 -10.29 1.57 -0.80
C GLN A 76 -10.15 1.93 -2.29
N ARG A 77 -11.18 2.53 -2.89
CA ARG A 77 -11.13 3.04 -4.28
C ARG A 77 -10.09 4.14 -4.44
N ARG A 78 -10.01 5.10 -3.52
CA ARG A 78 -8.97 6.16 -3.53
C ARG A 78 -7.56 5.57 -3.55
N ILE A 79 -7.31 4.60 -2.67
CA ILE A 79 -6.02 3.89 -2.59
C ILE A 79 -5.73 3.14 -3.89
N MET A 80 -6.72 2.43 -4.45
CA MET A 80 -6.59 1.73 -5.74
C MET A 80 -6.17 2.68 -6.85
N PHE A 81 -6.87 3.82 -7.01
CA PHE A 81 -6.55 4.81 -8.04
C PHE A 81 -5.17 5.44 -7.84
N ALA A 82 -4.79 5.77 -6.61
CA ALA A 82 -3.47 6.30 -6.30
C ALA A 82 -2.36 5.31 -6.68
N ASN A 83 -2.57 4.01 -6.43
CA ASN A 83 -1.64 2.95 -6.79
C ASN A 83 -1.61 2.70 -8.32
N HIS A 84 -2.72 2.82 -9.03
CA HIS A 84 -2.73 2.78 -10.50
C HIS A 84 -1.90 3.93 -11.08
N ARG A 85 -2.09 5.15 -10.57
CA ARG A 85 -1.31 6.33 -10.99
C ARG A 85 0.17 6.12 -10.73
N TYR A 86 0.54 5.61 -9.55
CA TYR A 86 1.92 5.29 -9.22
C TYR A 86 2.52 4.25 -10.17
N ALA A 87 1.82 3.14 -10.42
CA ALA A 87 2.26 2.12 -11.36
C ALA A 87 2.42 2.68 -12.79
N ARG A 88 1.51 3.56 -13.23
CA ARG A 88 1.62 4.25 -14.52
C ARG A 88 2.85 5.16 -14.55
N HIS A 89 3.11 5.92 -13.49
CA HIS A 89 4.28 6.79 -13.40
C HIS A 89 5.59 5.98 -13.45
N GLN A 90 5.66 4.86 -12.72
CA GLN A 90 6.80 3.94 -12.80
C GLN A 90 7.01 3.44 -14.23
N LEU A 91 5.94 2.99 -14.91
CA LEU A 91 6.03 2.55 -16.30
C LEU A 91 6.54 3.67 -17.23
N MET A 92 6.06 4.91 -17.05
CA MET A 92 6.54 6.04 -17.84
C MET A 92 8.01 6.38 -17.56
N TRP A 93 8.46 6.23 -16.32
CA TRP A 93 9.86 6.45 -15.95
C TRP A 93 10.76 5.38 -16.58
N PHE A 94 10.42 4.09 -16.38
CA PHE A 94 11.19 2.98 -16.94
C PHE A 94 11.20 2.97 -18.48
N LYS A 95 10.12 3.39 -19.14
CA LYS A 95 10.09 3.48 -20.61
C LYS A 95 11.11 4.46 -21.21
N ARG A 96 11.58 5.43 -20.43
CA ARG A 96 12.58 6.40 -20.89
C ARG A 96 14.00 5.85 -20.84
N ASP A 97 14.26 4.87 -20.00
CA ASP A 97 15.58 4.26 -19.86
C ASP A 97 15.76 3.14 -20.90
N GLN A 98 16.58 3.41 -21.92
CA GLN A 98 16.86 2.48 -23.02
C GLN A 98 17.71 1.28 -22.58
N ARG A 99 18.32 1.31 -21.38
CA ARG A 99 19.10 0.19 -20.83
C ARG A 99 18.21 -0.92 -20.28
N ILE A 100 16.90 -0.67 -20.14
CA ILE A 100 15.97 -1.63 -19.53
C ILE A 100 15.51 -2.65 -20.55
N HIS A 101 15.80 -3.92 -20.29
CA HIS A 101 15.28 -5.05 -21.05
C HIS A 101 13.95 -5.53 -20.46
N TRP A 102 12.86 -5.35 -21.21
CA TRP A 102 11.52 -5.77 -20.79
C TRP A 102 11.29 -7.26 -21.03
N VAL A 103 10.89 -7.99 -20.00
CA VAL A 103 10.65 -9.44 -20.06
C VAL A 103 9.19 -9.77 -19.74
N ARG A 104 8.65 -10.79 -20.41
CA ARG A 104 7.30 -11.31 -20.15
C ARG A 104 7.29 -12.60 -19.33
N THR A 105 8.41 -13.33 -19.34
CA THR A 105 8.55 -14.62 -18.64
C THR A 105 9.86 -14.69 -17.89
N SER A 106 9.90 -15.52 -16.84
CA SER A 106 11.13 -15.80 -16.08
C SER A 106 12.24 -16.37 -16.97
N ARG A 107 11.88 -17.24 -17.92
CA ARG A 107 12.84 -17.84 -18.87
C ARG A 107 13.54 -16.78 -19.75
N GLN A 108 12.83 -15.72 -20.14
CA GLN A 108 13.45 -14.60 -20.86
C GLN A 108 14.44 -13.84 -19.97
N ALA A 109 14.05 -13.57 -18.72
CA ALA A 109 14.91 -12.92 -17.75
C ALA A 109 16.19 -13.72 -17.51
N GLU A 110 16.07 -15.03 -17.30
CA GLU A 110 17.21 -15.91 -17.07
C GLU A 110 18.22 -15.89 -18.23
N ARG A 111 17.74 -15.93 -19.48
CA ARG A 111 18.61 -15.86 -20.66
C ARG A 111 19.40 -14.55 -20.72
N LEU A 112 18.74 -13.41 -20.47
CA LEU A 112 19.40 -12.10 -20.48
C LEU A 112 20.45 -11.98 -19.37
N VAL A 113 20.12 -12.45 -18.16
CA VAL A 113 21.06 -12.47 -17.04
C VAL A 113 22.27 -13.36 -17.35
N ARG A 114 22.04 -14.57 -17.91
CA ARG A 114 23.14 -15.46 -18.32
C ARG A 114 24.02 -14.83 -19.38
N SER A 115 23.42 -14.20 -20.39
CA SER A 115 24.16 -13.48 -21.43
C SER A 115 25.05 -12.38 -20.85
N PHE A 116 24.52 -11.59 -19.92
CA PHE A 116 25.24 -10.50 -19.26
C PHE A 116 26.42 -10.99 -18.41
N LEU A 117 26.26 -12.10 -17.68
CA LEU A 117 27.30 -12.64 -16.80
C LEU A 117 28.42 -13.40 -17.53
N LEU A 118 28.17 -13.84 -18.77
CA LEU A 118 29.13 -14.58 -19.59
C LEU A 118 29.86 -13.69 -20.62
N THR A 119 29.57 -12.39 -20.61
CA THR A 119 30.29 -11.35 -21.37
C THR A 119 31.32 -10.72 -20.46
#